data_AF-B1T7F6-F1
#
_entry.id   AF-B1T7F6-F1
#
_cell.length_a   1.000
_cell.length_b   1.000
_cell.length_c   1.000
_cell.angle_alpha   90.00
_cell.angle_beta   90.00
_cell.angle_gamma   90.00
#
_symmetry.space_group_name_H-M   'P 1'
#
loop_
_entity.id
_entity.type
_entity.pdbx_description
1 polymer ?
#
loop_
_entity_poly.entity_id
_entity_poly.type
_entity_poly.pdbx_seq_one_letter_code
_entity_poly.pdbx_strand_id
1 'polypeptide(L)'
;MDENQVRPVRFLSEQDYERFVPVHVVWEITLACDLKCLHCGSRAGHRRTNELSTGECLEVIDALARLGTREVSMIGGEAYLRKDWAQLIKAIRSHGMYCAVQTGGRNLTPARLAQAVEAGLNGLGVSLDGLAPLHDKVRNVPGSFDRAVDTLKRARAHGLAVSVNTQIGSATMRDLPALMDSIIEIGATHWQIQLTVAMGNAVDHDELLLQPYQLEELMPLLADLYKRGLDRGLLMNVGNNIGYFGPHEHLWRGFGDERVHWTGCAAGQTVIALEADGTVKGCPSLATVGFAGGNVRDLSLEEIWRTSEAIHFGRLRSVDDLWGFCRTCYYADVCRGGCTWTSHSLLGKPGNNPYCHYRVLELKKQGLRERIEKIADAAPASFAVGRFDLITERISDGTPISSISRSGQTVELAWKHKGKRAPEVGRVPPRLVVCRACNSYVHQHESRCPHCGADIAAAERVYEHDAQRRHALIQEVERLLS
;
A
#
# COMPACT_ATOMS: atom_id res chain seq x y z
N MET A 1 17.11 21.83 -2.86
CA MET A 1 15.76 21.92 -3.45
C MET A 1 15.18 23.24 -2.98
N ASP A 2 14.57 23.99 -3.90
CA ASP A 2 14.06 25.35 -3.70
C ASP A 2 12.97 25.40 -2.60
N GLU A 3 13.06 26.36 -1.68
CA GLU A 3 12.11 26.52 -0.55
C GLU A 3 10.72 26.97 -1.03
N ASN A 4 10.59 27.47 -2.26
CA ASN A 4 9.33 27.97 -2.83
C ASN A 4 8.44 26.91 -3.49
N GLN A 5 8.82 25.63 -3.52
CA GLN A 5 8.02 24.59 -4.16
C GLN A 5 6.95 24.06 -3.20
N VAL A 6 5.66 24.18 -3.58
CA VAL A 6 4.53 23.61 -2.83
C VAL A 6 4.73 22.10 -2.69
N ARG A 7 4.90 21.63 -1.45
CA ARG A 7 5.09 20.21 -1.16
C ARG A 7 3.75 19.48 -1.13
N PRO A 8 3.67 18.24 -1.64
CA PRO A 8 2.49 17.39 -1.47
C PRO A 8 2.14 17.22 0.01
N VAL A 9 0.85 17.06 0.34
CA VAL A 9 0.38 16.91 1.74
C VAL A 9 1.08 15.75 2.46
N ARG A 10 1.30 14.63 1.75
CA ARG A 10 1.99 13.45 2.26
C ARG A 10 3.51 13.47 2.07
N PHE A 11 4.10 14.61 1.73
CA PHE A 11 5.56 14.73 1.65
C PHE A 11 6.18 14.38 3.00
N LEU A 12 7.15 13.46 2.99
CA LEU A 12 7.86 13.01 4.19
C LEU A 12 9.25 13.64 4.22
N SER A 13 9.52 14.37 5.31
CA SER A 13 10.84 14.89 5.64
C SER A 13 11.64 13.92 6.50
N GLU A 14 12.95 14.10 6.61
CA GLU A 14 13.78 13.33 7.55
C GLU A 14 13.29 13.49 9.00
N GLN A 15 12.88 14.70 9.37
CA GLN A 15 12.29 14.99 10.68
C GLN A 15 11.01 14.18 10.95
N ASP A 16 10.19 13.92 9.93
CA ASP A 16 8.98 13.09 10.10
C ASP A 16 9.34 11.65 10.47
N TYR A 17 10.42 11.12 9.89
CA TYR A 17 10.94 9.79 10.25
C TYR A 17 11.56 9.79 11.64
N GLU A 18 12.44 10.75 11.94
CA GLU A 18 13.15 10.84 13.22
C GLU A 18 12.20 10.98 14.41
N ARG A 19 11.07 11.70 14.24
CA ARG A 19 10.10 11.96 15.31
C ARG A 19 8.87 11.05 15.26
N PHE A 20 8.82 10.12 14.30
CA PHE A 20 7.65 9.30 14.02
C PHE A 20 6.36 10.14 13.87
N VAL A 21 6.37 11.20 13.06
CA VAL A 21 5.17 12.02 12.85
C VAL A 21 4.17 11.21 12.01
N PRO A 22 2.95 10.91 12.50
CA PRO A 22 1.93 10.20 11.74
C PRO A 22 1.31 11.13 10.69
N VAL A 23 2.07 11.43 9.64
CA VAL A 23 1.70 12.33 8.53
C VAL A 23 0.39 11.89 7.88
N HIS A 24 0.18 10.58 7.71
CA HIS A 24 -1.01 10.01 7.10
C HIS A 24 -1.78 9.10 8.07
N VAL A 25 -3.06 9.38 8.25
CA VAL A 25 -3.99 8.59 9.05
C VAL A 25 -5.00 7.93 8.12
N VAL A 26 -5.28 6.65 8.35
CA VAL A 26 -6.43 5.97 7.76
C VAL A 26 -7.40 5.57 8.86
N TRP A 27 -8.62 6.09 8.82
CA TRP A 27 -9.58 5.91 9.90
C TRP A 27 -10.88 5.28 9.42
N GLU A 28 -11.11 4.05 9.86
CA GLU A 28 -12.40 3.37 9.72
C GLU A 28 -13.37 3.91 10.78
N ILE A 29 -14.23 4.87 10.41
CA ILE A 29 -15.11 5.55 11.38
C ILE A 29 -16.40 4.79 11.72
N THR A 30 -16.70 3.76 10.93
CA THR A 30 -17.81 2.81 11.14
C THR A 30 -17.53 1.51 10.39
N LEU A 31 -18.06 0.37 10.86
CA LEU A 31 -18.05 -0.89 10.11
C LEU A 31 -19.32 -1.10 9.26
N ALA A 32 -20.30 -0.19 9.37
CA ALA A 32 -21.50 -0.23 8.55
C ALA A 32 -21.14 -0.12 7.07
N CYS A 33 -21.68 -1.00 6.23
CA CYS A 33 -21.44 -1.05 4.79
C CYS A 33 -22.71 -1.45 4.05
N ASP A 34 -22.94 -0.88 2.87
CA ASP A 34 -24.04 -1.25 1.98
C ASP A 34 -23.57 -2.02 0.72
N LEU A 35 -22.29 -2.39 0.68
CA LEU A 35 -21.71 -3.35 -0.26
C LEU A 35 -21.47 -4.70 0.43
N LYS A 36 -21.16 -5.73 -0.36
CA LYS A 36 -20.94 -7.11 0.12
C LYS A 36 -19.71 -7.75 -0.54
N CYS A 37 -18.64 -6.96 -0.70
CA CYS A 37 -17.48 -7.32 -1.52
C CYS A 37 -16.86 -8.65 -1.07
N LEU A 38 -16.58 -9.52 -2.05
CA LEU A 38 -15.95 -10.83 -1.84
C LEU A 38 -14.50 -10.69 -1.35
N HIS A 39 -13.86 -9.54 -1.59
CA HIS A 39 -12.50 -9.26 -1.17
C HIS A 39 -12.39 -8.37 0.09
N CYS A 40 -13.50 -8.07 0.76
CA CYS A 40 -13.51 -7.10 1.86
C CYS A 40 -12.62 -7.53 3.03
N GLY A 41 -11.54 -6.79 3.27
CA GLY A 41 -10.58 -7.08 4.34
C GLY A 41 -11.16 -6.95 5.75
N SER A 42 -12.05 -5.99 5.99
CA SER A 42 -12.67 -5.76 7.32
C SER A 42 -13.91 -6.61 7.58
N ARG A 43 -14.37 -7.40 6.60
CA ARG A 43 -15.69 -8.07 6.61
C ARG A 43 -16.81 -7.08 6.97
N ALA A 44 -16.77 -5.88 6.39
CA ALA A 44 -17.70 -4.82 6.70
C ALA A 44 -19.15 -5.16 6.31
N GLY A 45 -20.10 -4.59 7.05
CA GLY A 45 -21.52 -4.86 6.86
C GLY A 45 -22.35 -4.19 7.94
N HIS A 46 -22.43 -4.81 9.12
CA HIS A 46 -23.13 -4.21 10.25
C HIS A 46 -22.22 -3.26 11.03
N ARG A 47 -22.85 -2.19 11.56
CA ARG A 47 -22.22 -1.26 12.50
C ARG A 47 -21.66 -2.02 13.70
N ARG A 48 -20.46 -1.66 14.21
CA ARG A 48 -19.99 -2.24 15.48
C ARG A 48 -20.86 -1.73 16.63
N THR A 49 -21.00 -2.55 17.68
CA THR A 49 -21.77 -2.17 18.87
C THR A 49 -21.10 -1.03 19.66
N ASN A 50 -19.77 -1.03 19.71
CA ASN A 50 -18.98 -0.12 20.55
C ASN A 50 -18.22 0.96 19.75
N GLU A 51 -18.76 1.41 18.61
CA GLU A 51 -18.16 2.52 17.85
C GLU A 51 -18.03 3.78 18.72
N LEU A 52 -16.98 4.56 18.48
CA LEU A 52 -16.76 5.85 19.13
C LEU A 52 -17.98 6.76 18.94
N SER A 53 -18.35 7.45 20.01
CA SER A 53 -19.28 8.57 19.97
C SER A 53 -18.70 9.75 19.17
N THR A 54 -19.56 10.72 18.84
CA THR A 54 -19.10 11.95 18.15
C THR A 54 -18.05 12.68 18.98
N GLY A 55 -18.25 12.81 20.30
CA GLY A 55 -17.32 13.49 21.20
C GLY A 55 -15.94 12.84 21.20
N GLU A 56 -15.89 11.51 21.36
CA GLU A 56 -14.63 10.76 21.31
C GLU A 56 -13.93 10.90 19.94
N CYS A 57 -14.69 10.92 18.84
CA CYS A 57 -14.10 11.17 17.53
C CYS A 57 -13.46 12.57 17.43
N LEU A 58 -14.09 13.60 17.99
CA LEU A 58 -13.52 14.96 17.98
C LEU A 58 -12.24 15.04 18.81
N GLU A 59 -12.20 14.39 19.97
CA GLU A 59 -10.99 14.31 20.81
C GLU A 59 -9.83 13.60 20.09
N VAL A 60 -10.15 12.52 19.35
CA VAL A 60 -9.17 11.83 18.49
C VAL A 60 -8.64 12.75 17.41
N ILE A 61 -9.48 13.55 16.75
CA ILE A 61 -9.07 14.51 15.72
C ILE A 61 -8.11 15.57 16.31
N ASP A 62 -8.42 16.08 17.50
CA ASP A 62 -7.55 17.02 18.20
C ASP A 62 -6.19 16.39 18.54
N ALA A 63 -6.18 15.12 18.96
CA ALA A 63 -4.95 14.38 19.24
C ALA A 63 -4.09 14.15 17.99
N LEU A 64 -4.73 13.81 16.86
CA LEU A 64 -4.03 13.69 15.57
C LEU A 64 -3.38 15.00 15.13
N ALA A 65 -4.10 16.13 15.30
CA ALA A 65 -3.54 17.44 15.01
C ALA A 65 -2.31 17.75 15.89
N ARG A 66 -2.37 17.46 17.20
CA ARG A 66 -1.22 17.61 18.12
C ARG A 66 -0.03 16.72 17.76
N LEU A 67 -0.29 15.54 17.19
CA LEU A 67 0.75 14.64 16.68
C LEU A 67 1.38 15.10 15.36
N GLY A 68 0.84 16.15 14.72
CA GLY A 68 1.37 16.69 13.46
C GLY A 68 0.84 15.98 12.22
N THR A 69 -0.30 15.30 12.31
CA THR A 69 -0.97 14.71 11.15
C THR A 69 -1.27 15.77 10.09
N ARG A 70 -1.05 15.42 8.82
CA ARG A 70 -1.31 16.29 7.67
C ARG A 70 -2.51 15.83 6.86
N GLU A 71 -2.79 14.53 6.85
CA GLU A 71 -3.93 13.97 6.14
C GLU A 71 -4.65 12.89 6.95
N VAL A 72 -5.98 12.96 6.94
CA VAL A 72 -6.89 11.90 7.37
C VAL A 72 -7.66 11.38 6.16
N SER A 73 -7.41 10.11 5.81
CA SER A 73 -8.25 9.34 4.89
C SER A 73 -9.33 8.61 5.68
N MET A 74 -10.55 9.14 5.64
CA MET A 74 -11.73 8.49 6.21
C MET A 74 -12.15 7.32 5.33
N ILE A 75 -12.32 6.18 5.96
CA ILE A 75 -12.88 4.97 5.37
C ILE A 75 -14.04 4.50 6.26
N GLY A 76 -14.59 3.34 5.98
CA GLY A 76 -15.46 2.64 6.92
C GLY A 76 -15.48 1.15 6.59
N GLY A 77 -16.64 0.52 6.79
CA GLY A 77 -17.32 -0.05 5.64
C GLY A 77 -17.56 1.05 4.61
N GLU A 78 -18.59 1.88 4.84
CA GLU A 78 -18.85 3.11 4.08
C GLU A 78 -19.04 4.30 5.03
N ALA A 79 -18.13 5.27 4.96
CA ALA A 79 -18.07 6.42 5.86
C ALA A 79 -19.39 7.20 5.95
N TYR A 80 -20.08 7.37 4.82
CA TYR A 80 -21.34 8.12 4.73
C TYR A 80 -22.55 7.45 5.41
N LEU A 81 -22.39 6.22 5.91
CA LEU A 81 -23.42 5.53 6.70
C LEU A 81 -23.39 5.95 8.18
N ARG A 82 -22.33 6.61 8.62
CA ARG A 82 -22.25 7.23 9.94
C ARG A 82 -22.94 8.59 9.94
N LYS A 83 -23.85 8.82 10.90
CA LYS A 83 -24.74 10.00 10.93
C LYS A 83 -23.99 11.35 10.99
N ASP A 84 -22.92 11.39 11.77
CA ASP A 84 -22.10 12.57 12.08
C ASP A 84 -20.86 12.69 11.17
N TRP A 85 -20.74 11.91 10.09
CA TRP A 85 -19.54 11.87 9.26
C TRP A 85 -19.11 13.25 8.70
N ALA A 86 -20.06 14.10 8.29
CA ALA A 86 -19.77 15.45 7.82
C ALA A 86 -19.27 16.38 8.93
N GLN A 87 -19.71 16.18 10.18
CA GLN A 87 -19.16 16.90 11.33
C GLN A 87 -17.69 16.54 11.55
N LEU A 88 -17.33 15.26 11.37
CA LEU A 88 -15.94 14.80 11.47
C LEU A 88 -15.07 15.39 10.35
N ILE A 89 -15.57 15.45 9.12
CA ILE A 89 -14.88 16.14 8.00
C ILE A 89 -14.59 17.58 8.38
N LYS A 90 -15.59 18.32 8.87
CA LYS A 90 -15.44 19.72 9.27
C LYS A 90 -14.40 19.89 10.39
N ALA A 91 -14.39 19.01 11.37
CA ALA A 91 -13.42 19.03 12.47
C ALA A 91 -11.99 18.78 11.96
N ILE A 92 -11.77 17.78 11.10
CA ILE A 92 -10.47 17.53 10.46
C ILE A 92 -9.98 18.78 9.73
N ARG A 93 -10.86 19.40 8.94
CA ARG A 93 -10.54 20.61 8.16
C ARG A 93 -10.26 21.82 9.03
N SER A 94 -10.90 21.95 10.19
CA SER A 94 -10.68 23.07 11.11
C SER A 94 -9.25 23.11 11.69
N HIS A 95 -8.57 21.96 11.73
CA HIS A 95 -7.15 21.84 12.09
C HIS A 95 -6.19 22.01 10.91
N GLY A 96 -6.70 22.35 9.72
CA GLY A 96 -5.90 22.48 8.50
C GLY A 96 -5.49 21.16 7.85
N MET A 97 -5.84 20.01 8.44
CA MET A 97 -5.53 18.68 7.89
C MET A 97 -6.33 18.42 6.61
N TYR A 98 -5.70 17.76 5.62
CA TYR A 98 -6.40 17.29 4.43
C TYR A 98 -7.36 16.16 4.79
N CYS A 99 -8.59 16.21 4.28
CA CYS A 99 -9.60 15.19 4.50
C CYS A 99 -9.95 14.52 3.17
N ALA A 100 -9.68 13.22 3.06
CA ALA A 100 -10.08 12.39 1.94
C ALA A 100 -11.06 11.31 2.38
N VAL A 101 -11.96 10.87 1.51
CA VAL A 101 -12.84 9.72 1.76
C VAL A 101 -12.58 8.63 0.72
N GLN A 102 -12.52 7.37 1.16
CA GLN A 102 -12.53 6.20 0.27
C GLN A 102 -13.91 5.52 0.34
N THR A 103 -14.50 5.25 -0.82
CA THR A 103 -15.87 4.74 -0.91
C THR A 103 -16.10 3.81 -2.09
N GLY A 104 -17.12 2.95 -2.02
CA GLY A 104 -17.71 2.26 -3.16
C GLY A 104 -18.84 3.04 -3.82
N GLY A 105 -19.26 4.17 -3.25
CA GLY A 105 -20.17 5.15 -3.88
C GLY A 105 -21.63 4.75 -3.98
N ARG A 106 -22.00 3.50 -3.61
CA ARG A 106 -23.34 2.93 -3.86
C ARG A 106 -24.50 3.84 -3.45
N ASN A 107 -24.52 4.31 -2.20
CA ASN A 107 -25.54 5.23 -1.70
C ASN A 107 -24.96 6.59 -1.28
N LEU A 108 -23.88 7.04 -1.92
CA LEU A 108 -23.42 8.42 -1.75
C LEU A 108 -24.31 9.34 -2.61
N THR A 109 -25.50 9.65 -2.09
CA THR A 109 -26.50 10.47 -2.77
C THR A 109 -26.01 11.90 -3.05
N PRO A 110 -26.63 12.65 -3.98
CA PRO A 110 -26.27 14.05 -4.22
C PRO A 110 -26.32 14.90 -2.95
N ALA A 111 -27.31 14.70 -2.09
CA ALA A 111 -27.43 15.39 -0.82
C ALA A 111 -26.28 15.08 0.15
N ARG A 112 -25.88 13.81 0.27
CA ARG A 112 -24.74 13.40 1.11
C ARG A 112 -23.43 13.98 0.57
N LEU A 113 -23.23 13.95 -0.74
CA LEU A 113 -22.04 14.53 -1.37
C LEU A 113 -21.97 16.05 -1.13
N ALA A 114 -23.07 16.77 -1.33
CA ALA A 114 -23.15 18.20 -1.08
C ALA A 114 -22.82 18.54 0.39
N GLN A 115 -23.36 17.75 1.34
CA GLN A 115 -23.04 17.90 2.77
C GLN A 115 -21.54 17.73 3.05
N ALA A 116 -20.88 16.77 2.38
CA ALA A 116 -19.44 16.54 2.55
C ALA A 116 -18.59 17.67 1.96
N VAL A 117 -18.99 18.19 0.79
CA VAL A 117 -18.35 19.33 0.13
C VAL A 117 -18.47 20.58 1.00
N GLU A 118 -19.67 20.86 1.54
CA GLU A 118 -19.91 21.97 2.47
C GLU A 118 -19.07 21.84 3.75
N ALA A 119 -18.89 20.61 4.25
CA ALA A 119 -18.00 20.33 5.38
C ALA A 119 -16.51 20.52 5.06
N GLY A 120 -16.14 20.70 3.79
CA GLY A 120 -14.77 20.98 3.35
C GLY A 120 -13.98 19.75 2.91
N LEU A 121 -14.64 18.65 2.51
CA LEU A 121 -13.97 17.47 1.96
C LEU A 121 -13.04 17.87 0.81
N ASN A 122 -11.80 17.37 0.82
CA ASN A 122 -10.83 17.72 -0.21
C ASN A 122 -10.80 16.74 -1.38
N GLY A 123 -10.94 15.44 -1.10
CA GLY A 123 -10.81 14.41 -2.10
C GLY A 123 -11.73 13.21 -1.85
N LEU A 124 -12.13 12.57 -2.94
CA LEU A 124 -12.95 11.37 -2.94
C LEU A 124 -12.30 10.32 -3.83
N GLY A 125 -11.87 9.21 -3.22
CA GLY A 125 -11.47 8.02 -3.95
C GLY A 125 -12.61 7.03 -4.05
N VAL A 126 -12.94 6.62 -5.28
CA VAL A 126 -13.99 5.65 -5.54
C VAL A 126 -13.36 4.37 -6.07
N SER A 127 -13.77 3.25 -5.50
CA SER A 127 -13.11 1.99 -5.78
C SER A 127 -13.70 1.34 -7.04
N LEU A 128 -12.88 0.97 -8.02
CA LEU A 128 -13.22 0.23 -9.24
C LEU A 128 -12.26 -0.98 -9.42
N ASP A 129 -12.76 -2.21 -9.38
CA ASP A 129 -11.91 -3.42 -9.38
C ASP A 129 -11.85 -4.18 -10.72
N GLY A 130 -12.26 -3.52 -11.80
CA GLY A 130 -12.40 -4.09 -13.14
C GLY A 130 -13.43 -3.30 -13.95
N LEU A 131 -13.71 -3.76 -15.16
CA LEU A 131 -14.86 -3.32 -15.94
C LEU A 131 -16.16 -3.82 -15.29
N ALA A 132 -17.30 -3.27 -15.70
CA ALA A 132 -18.58 -3.48 -15.04
C ALA A 132 -18.90 -4.95 -14.67
N PRO A 133 -18.72 -5.95 -15.57
CA PRO A 133 -19.03 -7.35 -15.23
C PRO A 133 -18.17 -7.90 -14.09
N LEU A 134 -16.86 -7.62 -14.10
CA LEU A 134 -15.95 -8.08 -13.07
C LEU A 134 -16.18 -7.31 -11.77
N HIS A 135 -16.30 -5.99 -11.86
CA HIS A 135 -16.53 -5.10 -10.73
C HIS A 135 -17.77 -5.52 -9.93
N ASP A 136 -18.92 -5.67 -10.58
CA ASP A 136 -20.17 -6.04 -9.92
C ASP A 136 -20.09 -7.43 -9.29
N LYS A 137 -19.39 -8.36 -9.95
CA LYS A 137 -19.14 -9.71 -9.43
C LYS A 137 -18.31 -9.66 -8.15
N VAL A 138 -17.16 -8.98 -8.15
CA VAL A 138 -16.26 -8.97 -6.97
C VAL A 138 -16.80 -8.12 -5.83
N ARG A 139 -17.60 -7.08 -6.13
CA ARG A 139 -18.32 -6.29 -5.11
C ARG A 139 -19.62 -6.95 -4.64
N ASN A 140 -20.04 -8.01 -5.34
CA ASN A 140 -21.22 -8.81 -5.06
C ASN A 140 -22.52 -7.98 -5.03
N VAL A 141 -22.59 -6.97 -5.90
CA VAL A 141 -23.71 -6.02 -5.99
C VAL A 141 -23.90 -5.62 -7.46
N PRO A 142 -24.99 -6.06 -8.11
CA PRO A 142 -25.32 -5.62 -9.46
C PRO A 142 -25.52 -4.09 -9.55
N GLY A 143 -24.98 -3.48 -10.59
CA GLY A 143 -25.03 -2.04 -10.86
C GLY A 143 -24.07 -1.22 -9.99
N SER A 144 -23.17 -1.84 -9.23
CA SER A 144 -22.22 -1.12 -8.37
C SER A 144 -21.19 -0.32 -9.17
N PHE A 145 -20.78 -0.80 -10.35
CA PHE A 145 -19.88 -0.07 -11.25
C PHE A 145 -20.50 1.26 -11.70
N ASP A 146 -21.74 1.25 -12.19
CA ASP A 146 -22.41 2.46 -12.66
C ASP A 146 -22.61 3.47 -11.54
N ARG A 147 -22.91 3.01 -10.32
CA ARG A 147 -23.01 3.88 -9.13
C ARG A 147 -21.67 4.49 -8.75
N ALA A 148 -20.59 3.73 -8.85
CA ALA A 148 -19.24 4.23 -8.61
C ALA A 148 -18.84 5.29 -9.65
N VAL A 149 -19.12 5.05 -10.93
CA VAL A 149 -18.85 6.00 -12.02
C VAL A 149 -19.68 7.28 -11.87
N ASP A 150 -20.97 7.18 -11.58
CA ASP A 150 -21.84 8.33 -11.29
C ASP A 150 -21.31 9.15 -10.10
N THR A 151 -20.85 8.47 -9.05
CA THR A 151 -20.26 9.13 -7.87
C THR A 151 -19.00 9.92 -8.24
N LEU A 152 -18.09 9.34 -9.03
CA LEU A 152 -16.89 10.03 -9.52
C LEU A 152 -17.25 11.28 -10.32
N LYS A 153 -18.21 11.16 -11.26
CA LYS A 153 -18.65 12.29 -12.10
C LYS A 153 -19.24 13.42 -11.25
N ARG A 154 -20.10 13.10 -10.27
CA ARG A 154 -20.67 14.10 -9.36
C ARG A 154 -19.61 14.74 -8.47
N ALA A 155 -18.69 13.95 -7.90
CA ALA A 155 -17.61 14.47 -7.06
C ALA A 155 -16.71 15.46 -7.81
N ARG A 156 -16.35 15.12 -9.05
CA ARG A 156 -15.59 16.01 -9.93
C ARG A 156 -16.35 17.29 -10.23
N ALA A 157 -17.66 17.21 -10.52
CA ALA A 157 -18.49 18.40 -10.80
C ALA A 157 -18.56 19.37 -9.60
N HIS A 158 -18.37 18.87 -8.37
CA HIS A 158 -18.25 19.68 -7.16
C HIS A 158 -16.82 20.14 -6.86
N GLY A 159 -15.85 19.91 -7.75
CA GLY A 159 -14.47 20.36 -7.61
C GLY A 159 -13.60 19.52 -6.66
N LEU A 160 -14.05 18.33 -6.26
CA LEU A 160 -13.25 17.43 -5.44
C LEU A 160 -12.09 16.82 -6.25
N ALA A 161 -10.95 16.60 -5.58
CA ALA A 161 -9.91 15.75 -6.13
C ALA A 161 -10.42 14.31 -6.20
N VAL A 162 -10.57 13.77 -7.40
CA VAL A 162 -11.11 12.42 -7.64
C VAL A 162 -10.01 11.42 -7.94
N SER A 163 -10.03 10.29 -7.23
CA SER A 163 -9.16 9.16 -7.48
C SER A 163 -9.93 7.87 -7.64
N VAL A 164 -9.30 6.88 -8.27
CA VAL A 164 -9.82 5.51 -8.34
C VAL A 164 -8.93 4.58 -7.55
N ASN A 165 -9.51 3.62 -6.82
CA ASN A 165 -8.76 2.55 -6.17
C ASN A 165 -9.12 1.19 -6.77
N THR A 166 -8.13 0.35 -7.06
CA THR A 166 -8.31 -0.97 -7.65
C THR A 166 -7.58 -2.04 -6.83
N GLN A 167 -8.30 -3.08 -6.42
CA GLN A 167 -7.68 -4.34 -5.97
C GLN A 167 -7.37 -5.22 -7.17
N ILE A 168 -6.11 -5.63 -7.33
CA ILE A 168 -5.72 -6.63 -8.33
C ILE A 168 -5.92 -8.01 -7.73
N GLY A 169 -6.97 -8.69 -8.20
CA GLY A 169 -7.12 -10.13 -8.08
C GLY A 169 -6.67 -10.89 -9.33
N SER A 170 -6.84 -12.20 -9.29
CA SER A 170 -6.53 -13.14 -10.39
C SER A 170 -7.18 -12.75 -11.73
N ALA A 171 -8.41 -12.25 -11.69
CA ALA A 171 -9.16 -11.84 -12.89
C ALA A 171 -8.95 -10.38 -13.30
N THR A 172 -8.53 -9.51 -12.38
CA THR A 172 -8.46 -8.06 -12.60
C THR A 172 -7.40 -7.65 -13.62
N MET A 173 -6.30 -8.39 -13.72
CA MET A 173 -5.17 -8.04 -14.59
C MET A 173 -5.59 -7.74 -16.03
N ARG A 174 -6.54 -8.51 -16.57
CA ARG A 174 -7.00 -8.38 -17.96
C ARG A 174 -7.78 -7.09 -18.22
N ASP A 175 -8.45 -6.57 -17.19
CA ASP A 175 -9.27 -5.36 -17.29
C ASP A 175 -8.44 -4.09 -17.13
N LEU A 176 -7.23 -4.14 -16.55
CA LEU A 176 -6.45 -2.95 -16.18
C LEU A 176 -6.25 -1.95 -17.34
N PRO A 177 -5.89 -2.35 -18.58
CA PRO A 177 -5.72 -1.39 -19.67
C PRO A 177 -7.01 -0.62 -20.01
N ALA A 178 -8.13 -1.33 -20.19
CA ALA A 178 -9.42 -0.71 -20.51
C ALA A 178 -10.02 0.06 -19.32
N LEU A 179 -9.75 -0.41 -18.11
CA LEU A 179 -10.12 0.30 -16.89
C LEU A 179 -9.36 1.64 -16.81
N MET A 180 -8.07 1.68 -17.13
CA MET A 180 -7.30 2.94 -17.20
C MET A 180 -7.93 3.94 -18.17
N ASP A 181 -8.34 3.47 -19.36
CA ASP A 181 -9.04 4.31 -20.34
C ASP A 181 -10.33 4.90 -19.75
N SER A 182 -11.12 4.07 -19.06
CA SER A 182 -12.35 4.50 -18.39
C SER A 182 -12.07 5.53 -17.28
N ILE A 183 -11.02 5.32 -16.47
CA ILE A 183 -10.61 6.22 -15.38
C ILE A 183 -10.25 7.60 -15.94
N ILE A 184 -9.50 7.64 -17.05
CA ILE A 184 -9.12 8.87 -17.73
C ILE A 184 -10.35 9.58 -18.31
N GLU A 185 -11.25 8.85 -18.96
CA GLU A 185 -12.49 9.42 -19.53
C GLU A 185 -13.39 10.04 -18.45
N ILE A 186 -13.49 9.41 -17.29
CA ILE A 186 -14.22 9.94 -16.13
C ILE A 186 -13.60 11.27 -15.63
N GLY A 187 -12.32 11.51 -15.92
CA GLY A 187 -11.56 12.68 -15.50
C GLY A 187 -10.93 12.53 -14.11
N ALA A 188 -10.69 11.29 -13.67
CA ALA A 188 -9.87 11.05 -12.48
C ALA A 188 -8.40 11.33 -12.79
N THR A 189 -7.69 11.95 -11.85
CA THR A 189 -6.27 12.33 -12.02
C THR A 189 -5.32 11.40 -11.28
N HIS A 190 -5.85 10.55 -10.40
CA HIS A 190 -5.07 9.62 -9.60
C HIS A 190 -5.69 8.22 -9.63
N TRP A 191 -4.85 7.20 -9.74
CA TRP A 191 -5.27 5.80 -9.71
C TRP A 191 -4.40 5.00 -8.75
N GLN A 192 -4.96 4.61 -7.61
CA GLN A 192 -4.28 3.74 -6.65
C GLN A 192 -4.55 2.28 -6.97
N ILE A 193 -3.48 1.47 -7.00
CA ILE A 193 -3.56 0.05 -7.28
C ILE A 193 -2.85 -0.74 -6.18
N GLN A 194 -3.43 -1.85 -5.75
CA GLN A 194 -2.84 -2.75 -4.75
C GLN A 194 -3.27 -4.20 -5.00
N LEU A 195 -2.49 -5.18 -4.53
CA LEU A 195 -2.90 -6.59 -4.63
C LEU A 195 -4.02 -6.91 -3.63
N THR A 196 -4.96 -7.76 -4.03
CA THR A 196 -5.85 -8.46 -3.10
C THR A 196 -5.01 -9.38 -2.21
N VAL A 197 -5.24 -9.34 -0.90
CA VAL A 197 -4.53 -10.16 0.08
C VAL A 197 -5.52 -11.08 0.78
N ALA A 198 -5.05 -12.27 1.18
CA ALA A 198 -5.81 -13.28 1.92
C ALA A 198 -6.21 -12.83 3.34
N MET A 199 -7.16 -11.90 3.42
CA MET A 199 -7.71 -11.40 4.68
C MET A 199 -9.19 -11.06 4.52
N GLY A 200 -9.95 -11.20 5.60
CA GLY A 200 -11.39 -10.94 5.60
C GLY A 200 -12.12 -11.91 4.68
N ASN A 201 -13.02 -11.38 3.84
CA ASN A 201 -13.79 -12.19 2.89
C ASN A 201 -12.89 -12.81 1.81
N ALA A 202 -11.75 -12.18 1.46
CA ALA A 202 -10.87 -12.69 0.41
C ALA A 202 -10.26 -14.06 0.74
N VAL A 203 -10.19 -14.42 2.03
CA VAL A 203 -9.77 -15.77 2.46
C VAL A 203 -10.80 -16.81 2.05
N ASP A 204 -12.08 -16.47 2.09
CA ASP A 204 -13.19 -17.37 1.77
C ASP A 204 -13.36 -17.54 0.24
N HIS A 205 -12.61 -16.73 -0.52
CA HIS A 205 -12.63 -16.64 -1.98
C HIS A 205 -11.20 -16.61 -2.52
N ASP A 206 -10.42 -17.65 -2.24
CA ASP A 206 -9.00 -17.71 -2.60
C ASP A 206 -8.76 -17.72 -4.11
N GLU A 207 -9.78 -18.04 -4.92
CA GLU A 207 -9.76 -17.87 -6.37
C GLU A 207 -9.55 -16.41 -6.80
N LEU A 208 -9.80 -15.43 -5.92
CA LEU A 208 -9.56 -14.01 -6.18
C LEU A 208 -8.08 -13.63 -6.04
N LEU A 209 -7.26 -14.46 -5.39
CA LEU A 209 -5.88 -14.13 -5.07
C LEU A 209 -4.99 -14.35 -6.30
N LEU A 210 -4.15 -13.36 -6.59
CA LEU A 210 -3.10 -13.50 -7.59
C LEU A 210 -2.03 -14.46 -7.08
N GLN A 211 -1.44 -15.32 -7.91
CA GLN A 211 -0.31 -16.15 -7.52
C GLN A 211 1.02 -15.36 -7.53
N PRO A 212 1.97 -15.62 -6.61
CA PRO A 212 3.25 -14.90 -6.56
C PRO A 212 4.01 -14.90 -7.89
N TYR A 213 4.07 -16.03 -8.59
CA TYR A 213 4.76 -16.13 -9.88
C TYR A 213 4.16 -15.20 -10.96
N GLN A 214 2.89 -14.80 -10.85
CA GLN A 214 2.24 -13.91 -11.82
C GLN A 214 2.74 -12.46 -11.73
N LEU A 215 3.55 -12.11 -10.72
CA LEU A 215 4.26 -10.83 -10.72
C LEU A 215 5.19 -10.68 -11.92
N GLU A 216 5.67 -11.78 -12.50
CA GLU A 216 6.46 -11.73 -13.73
C GLU A 216 5.70 -11.04 -14.87
N GLU A 217 4.40 -11.28 -15.00
CA GLU A 217 3.54 -10.68 -16.03
C GLU A 217 2.95 -9.35 -15.58
N LEU A 218 2.56 -9.25 -14.30
CA LEU A 218 1.92 -8.05 -13.77
C LEU A 218 2.86 -6.84 -13.76
N MET A 219 4.12 -7.03 -13.37
CA MET A 219 5.03 -5.89 -13.12
C MET A 219 5.36 -5.11 -14.40
N PRO A 220 5.66 -5.75 -15.55
CA PRO A 220 5.79 -5.05 -16.83
C PRO A 220 4.50 -4.37 -17.30
N LEU A 221 3.34 -5.01 -17.10
CA LEU A 221 2.03 -4.41 -17.43
C LEU A 221 1.80 -3.12 -16.63
N LEU A 222 2.05 -3.13 -15.32
CA LEU A 222 1.94 -1.93 -14.49
C LEU A 222 2.93 -0.85 -14.91
N ALA A 223 4.16 -1.21 -15.30
CA ALA A 223 5.14 -0.25 -15.80
C ALA A 223 4.69 0.44 -17.10
N ASP A 224 4.07 -0.30 -18.02
CA ASP A 224 3.47 0.25 -19.24
C ASP A 224 2.30 1.20 -18.91
N LEU A 225 1.36 0.75 -18.06
CA LEU A 225 0.22 1.55 -17.62
C LEU A 225 0.65 2.83 -16.90
N TYR A 226 1.70 2.77 -16.09
CA TYR A 226 2.26 3.93 -15.41
C TYR A 226 2.67 5.01 -16.42
N LYS A 227 3.45 4.63 -17.44
CA LYS A 227 3.95 5.55 -18.47
C LYS A 227 2.82 6.14 -19.30
N ARG A 228 1.94 5.28 -19.85
CA ARG A 228 0.78 5.72 -20.63
C ARG A 228 -0.19 6.57 -19.83
N GLY A 229 -0.36 6.27 -18.55
CA GLY A 229 -1.18 7.06 -17.63
C GLY A 229 -0.60 8.46 -17.46
N LEU A 230 0.69 8.58 -17.16
CA LEU A 230 1.36 9.87 -17.02
C LEU A 230 1.27 10.72 -18.28
N ASP A 231 1.53 10.14 -19.45
CA ASP A 231 1.42 10.83 -20.75
C ASP A 231 0.00 11.37 -21.01
N ARG A 232 -1.01 10.81 -20.33
CA ARG A 232 -2.42 11.17 -20.45
C ARG A 232 -2.97 11.88 -19.21
N GLY A 233 -2.10 12.35 -18.31
CA GLY A 233 -2.49 13.13 -17.13
C GLY A 233 -3.06 12.33 -15.96
N LEU A 234 -2.84 11.00 -15.93
CA LEU A 234 -3.23 10.12 -14.84
C LEU A 234 -2.00 9.67 -14.05
N LEU A 235 -1.92 10.05 -12.76
CA LEU A 235 -0.88 9.58 -11.86
C LEU A 235 -1.29 8.25 -11.20
N MET A 236 -0.61 7.17 -11.55
CA MET A 236 -0.82 5.88 -10.90
C MET A 236 0.02 5.76 -9.62
N ASN A 237 -0.63 5.48 -8.49
CA ASN A 237 0.01 5.23 -7.20
C ASN A 237 -0.01 3.73 -6.88
N VAL A 238 1.18 3.12 -6.80
CA VAL A 238 1.32 1.69 -6.55
C VAL A 238 1.45 1.43 -5.05
N GLY A 239 0.52 0.62 -4.54
CA GLY A 239 0.40 0.25 -3.14
C GLY A 239 1.67 -0.37 -2.56
N ASN A 240 1.76 -0.34 -1.23
CA ASN A 240 2.92 -0.83 -0.50
C ASN A 240 3.11 -2.35 -0.57
N ASN A 241 2.18 -3.10 -1.18
CA ASN A 241 2.24 -4.56 -1.38
C ASN A 241 2.61 -4.99 -2.82
N ILE A 242 3.10 -4.06 -3.66
CA ILE A 242 3.57 -4.31 -5.02
C ILE A 242 5.02 -3.80 -5.17
N GLY A 243 5.83 -4.50 -5.96
CA GLY A 243 7.18 -4.06 -6.33
C GLY A 243 8.31 -4.82 -5.62
N TYR A 244 9.21 -4.04 -5.03
CA TYR A 244 10.46 -4.42 -4.35
C TYR A 244 11.59 -4.84 -5.28
N PHE A 245 12.53 -3.90 -5.49
CA PHE A 245 13.86 -4.08 -6.10
C PHE A 245 13.89 -4.75 -7.48
N GLY A 246 12.76 -4.84 -8.16
CA GLY A 246 12.70 -5.20 -9.58
C GLY A 246 13.01 -4.00 -10.47
N PRO A 247 13.16 -4.21 -11.80
CA PRO A 247 13.58 -3.19 -12.77
C PRO A 247 12.65 -1.97 -12.88
N HIS A 248 11.42 -2.07 -12.36
CA HIS A 248 10.39 -1.04 -12.48
C HIS A 248 10.16 -0.25 -11.18
N GLU A 249 10.87 -0.58 -10.09
CA GLU A 249 10.59 -0.04 -8.75
C GLU A 249 10.61 1.50 -8.68
N HIS A 250 11.52 2.12 -9.43
CA HIS A 250 11.71 3.56 -9.46
C HIS A 250 10.54 4.32 -10.07
N LEU A 251 9.75 3.69 -10.94
CA LEU A 251 8.64 4.34 -11.62
C LEU A 251 7.64 4.88 -10.60
N TRP A 252 7.26 4.09 -9.60
CA TRP A 252 6.25 4.48 -8.60
C TRP A 252 6.81 4.88 -7.24
N ARG A 253 8.02 4.42 -6.84
CA ARG A 253 8.63 4.91 -5.58
C ARG A 253 9.31 6.26 -5.76
N GLY A 254 9.94 6.47 -6.91
CA GLY A 254 10.69 7.67 -7.25
C GLY A 254 9.99 8.61 -8.20
N PHE A 255 8.78 8.29 -8.64
CA PHE A 255 8.13 9.00 -9.75
C PHE A 255 9.03 9.11 -10.99
N GLY A 256 9.78 8.04 -11.29
CA GLY A 256 10.77 7.99 -12.36
C GLY A 256 12.22 8.23 -11.92
N ASP A 257 12.46 8.74 -10.70
CA ASP A 257 13.81 8.84 -10.15
C ASP A 257 14.35 7.45 -9.78
N GLU A 258 15.23 6.93 -10.63
CA GLU A 258 15.92 5.64 -10.52
C GLU A 258 16.71 5.44 -9.23
N ARG A 259 17.04 6.51 -8.50
CA ARG A 259 17.77 6.41 -7.22
C ARG A 259 16.84 6.03 -6.07
N VAL A 260 15.54 6.24 -6.23
CA VAL A 260 14.55 6.01 -5.18
C VAL A 260 13.97 4.60 -5.30
N HIS A 261 13.95 3.90 -4.18
CA HIS A 261 13.54 2.50 -4.06
C HIS A 261 12.78 2.27 -2.76
N TRP A 262 12.25 1.07 -2.59
CA TRP A 262 11.68 0.64 -1.31
C TRP A 262 12.73 0.62 -0.20
N THR A 263 12.44 1.26 0.92
CA THR A 263 13.35 1.34 2.07
C THR A 263 12.72 0.85 3.39
N GLY A 264 11.66 0.06 3.26
CA GLY A 264 10.92 -0.52 4.38
C GLY A 264 9.53 0.08 4.57
N CYS A 265 8.74 -0.56 5.43
CA CYS A 265 7.35 -0.22 5.66
C CYS A 265 7.22 1.04 6.55
N ALA A 266 6.44 2.03 6.11
CA ALA A 266 6.14 3.25 6.87
C ALA A 266 5.10 3.07 8.00
N ALA A 267 4.47 1.89 8.08
CA ALA A 267 3.47 1.57 9.10
C ALA A 267 4.07 1.68 10.50
N GLY A 268 3.37 2.39 11.38
CA GLY A 268 3.84 2.69 12.73
C GLY A 268 4.97 3.71 12.75
N GLN A 269 5.43 4.26 11.63
CA GLN A 269 6.48 5.28 11.58
C GLN A 269 5.93 6.63 11.17
N THR A 270 5.30 6.69 10.00
CA THR A 270 4.66 7.91 9.48
C THR A 270 3.21 7.70 9.05
N VAL A 271 2.72 6.47 9.27
CA VAL A 271 1.33 6.06 9.02
C VAL A 271 0.77 5.45 10.29
N ILE A 272 -0.46 5.84 10.62
CA ILE A 272 -1.26 5.28 11.72
C ILE A 272 -2.66 4.94 11.20
N ALA A 273 -3.32 3.99 11.84
CA ALA A 273 -4.70 3.65 11.55
C ALA A 273 -5.54 3.56 12.81
N LEU A 274 -6.83 3.87 12.65
CA LEU A 274 -7.82 3.74 13.70
C LEU A 274 -9.03 2.94 13.20
N GLU A 275 -9.56 2.09 14.07
CA GLU A 275 -10.83 1.41 13.87
C GLU A 275 -11.98 2.16 14.55
N ALA A 276 -13.21 1.79 14.18
CA ALA A 276 -14.40 2.56 14.56
C ALA A 276 -14.67 2.56 16.06
N ASP A 277 -14.11 1.61 16.81
CA ASP A 277 -14.24 1.47 18.26
C ASP A 277 -13.13 2.17 19.05
N GLY A 278 -12.20 2.84 18.36
CA GLY A 278 -11.07 3.52 18.98
C GLY A 278 -9.78 2.70 19.05
N THR A 279 -9.78 1.48 18.52
CA THR A 279 -8.56 0.67 18.43
C THR A 279 -7.55 1.32 17.48
N VAL A 280 -6.30 1.46 17.92
CA VAL A 280 -5.21 2.06 17.14
C VAL A 280 -4.28 0.98 16.62
N LYS A 281 -3.85 1.10 15.35
CA LYS A 281 -2.91 0.19 14.69
C LYS A 281 -1.81 0.96 13.97
N GLY A 282 -0.65 0.33 13.79
CA GLY A 282 0.42 0.89 12.95
C GLY A 282 0.13 0.82 11.45
N CYS A 283 -0.75 -0.09 11.01
CA CYS A 283 -1.11 -0.26 9.60
C CYS A 283 -2.64 -0.39 9.47
N PRO A 284 -3.27 0.29 8.51
CA PRO A 284 -4.72 0.15 8.29
C PRO A 284 -5.13 -1.23 7.82
N SER A 285 -4.27 -1.89 7.05
CA SER A 285 -4.58 -3.16 6.42
C SER A 285 -4.27 -4.37 7.31
N LEU A 286 -3.49 -4.21 8.39
CA LEU A 286 -3.15 -5.35 9.24
C LEU A 286 -4.34 -5.82 10.08
N ALA A 287 -4.33 -7.13 10.36
CA ALA A 287 -5.27 -7.77 11.26
C ALA A 287 -5.28 -7.09 12.64
N THR A 288 -6.46 -6.92 13.23
CA THR A 288 -6.58 -6.35 14.58
C THR A 288 -5.92 -7.26 15.61
N VAL A 289 -6.19 -8.57 15.52
CA VAL A 289 -5.56 -9.58 16.38
C VAL A 289 -4.05 -9.57 16.16
N GLY A 290 -3.30 -9.30 17.22
CA GLY A 290 -1.84 -9.24 17.22
C GLY A 290 -1.26 -7.87 16.86
N PHE A 291 -1.98 -6.98 16.18
CA PHE A 291 -1.48 -5.64 15.79
C PHE A 291 -2.26 -4.46 16.37
N ALA A 292 -3.21 -4.70 17.27
CA ALA A 292 -3.86 -3.66 18.07
C ALA A 292 -2.86 -3.07 19.07
N GLY A 293 -2.57 -1.77 18.91
CA GLY A 293 -1.69 -1.01 19.80
C GLY A 293 -2.33 -0.61 21.13
N GLY A 294 -3.67 -0.60 21.20
CA GLY A 294 -4.43 -0.12 22.35
C GLY A 294 -5.70 0.57 21.87
N ASN A 295 -6.49 1.07 22.82
CA ASN A 295 -7.72 1.80 22.55
C ASN A 295 -7.66 3.21 23.16
N VAL A 296 -8.15 4.21 22.44
CA VAL A 296 -8.15 5.62 22.86
C VAL A 296 -9.01 5.91 24.11
N ARG A 297 -9.85 4.95 24.52
CA ARG A 297 -10.59 5.01 25.80
C ARG A 297 -9.73 4.64 27.01
N ASP A 298 -8.68 3.86 26.80
CA ASP A 298 -7.82 3.35 27.86
C ASP A 298 -6.58 4.23 28.04
N LEU A 299 -6.04 4.75 26.93
CA LEU A 299 -4.80 5.52 26.89
C LEU A 299 -4.92 6.69 25.90
N SER A 300 -4.14 7.75 26.11
CA SER A 300 -4.06 8.84 25.13
C SER A 300 -3.50 8.32 23.80
N LEU A 301 -3.93 8.92 22.68
CA LEU A 301 -3.45 8.53 21.35
C LEU A 301 -1.93 8.73 21.22
N GLU A 302 -1.40 9.78 21.84
CA GLU A 302 0.02 10.09 21.90
C GLU A 302 0.82 9.01 22.64
N GLU A 303 0.27 8.50 23.75
CA GLU A 303 0.87 7.39 24.50
C GLU A 303 0.87 6.11 23.68
N ILE A 304 -0.29 5.71 23.15
CA ILE A 304 -0.41 4.52 22.29
C ILE A 304 0.59 4.59 21.13
N TRP A 305 0.64 5.73 20.43
CA TRP A 305 1.53 5.93 19.30
C TRP A 305 3.02 5.81 19.68
N ARG A 306 3.42 6.24 20.88
CA ARG A 306 4.82 6.26 21.31
C ARG A 306 5.28 4.96 21.96
N THR A 307 4.39 4.24 22.63
CA THR A 307 4.80 3.15 23.53
C THR A 307 4.31 1.76 23.10
N SER A 308 3.29 1.66 22.26
CA SER A 308 2.66 0.37 21.97
C SER A 308 3.49 -0.54 21.07
N GLU A 309 3.85 -1.71 21.61
CA GLU A 309 4.68 -2.73 20.94
C GLU A 309 4.10 -3.19 19.60
N ALA A 310 2.78 -3.36 19.53
CA ALA A 310 2.07 -3.79 18.33
C ALA A 310 2.12 -2.73 17.19
N ILE A 311 2.41 -1.46 17.51
CA ILE A 311 2.67 -0.39 16.53
C ILE A 311 4.15 -0.39 16.11
N HIS A 312 5.06 -0.75 17.04
CA HIS A 312 6.51 -0.69 16.85
C HIS A 312 7.07 -1.73 15.88
N PHE A 313 6.26 -2.66 15.36
CA PHE A 313 6.73 -3.71 14.45
C PHE A 313 7.51 -3.16 13.24
N GLY A 314 7.13 -1.99 12.71
CA GLY A 314 7.86 -1.33 11.63
C GLY A 314 9.13 -0.61 12.09
N ARG A 315 9.11 -0.08 13.31
CA ARG A 315 10.22 0.67 13.95
C ARG A 315 11.38 -0.25 14.33
N LEU A 316 11.06 -1.43 14.88
CA LEU A 316 12.03 -2.34 15.50
C LEU A 316 12.50 -3.48 14.58
N ARG A 317 11.87 -3.67 13.42
CA ARG A 317 12.22 -4.78 12.54
C ARG A 317 13.67 -4.70 12.05
N SER A 318 14.37 -5.82 12.16
CA SER A 318 15.74 -6.03 11.71
C SER A 318 15.84 -7.26 10.81
N VAL A 319 17.03 -7.54 10.28
CA VAL A 319 17.33 -8.78 9.54
C VAL A 319 17.07 -10.02 10.41
N ASP A 320 17.20 -9.90 11.74
CA ASP A 320 16.99 -11.02 12.66
C ASP A 320 15.54 -11.50 12.77
N ASP A 321 14.61 -10.67 12.34
CA ASP A 321 13.18 -10.97 12.30
C ASP A 321 12.77 -11.65 10.97
N LEU A 322 13.65 -11.64 9.97
CA LEU A 322 13.40 -12.24 8.66
C LEU A 322 13.68 -13.74 8.66
N TRP A 323 13.01 -14.45 7.76
CA TRP A 323 13.13 -15.90 7.58
C TRP A 323 12.89 -16.27 6.10
N GLY A 324 13.16 -17.52 5.72
CA GLY A 324 13.05 -17.98 4.34
C GLY A 324 13.91 -17.14 3.38
N PHE A 325 13.41 -16.88 2.17
CA PHE A 325 14.11 -16.11 1.14
C PHE A 325 14.56 -14.72 1.64
N CYS A 326 13.69 -14.03 2.40
CA CYS A 326 13.98 -12.67 2.85
C CYS A 326 15.14 -12.60 3.85
N ARG A 327 15.47 -13.68 4.58
CA ARG A 327 16.57 -13.69 5.54
C ARG A 327 17.94 -13.59 4.88
N THR A 328 18.10 -14.27 3.76
CA THR A 328 19.38 -14.35 3.03
C THR A 328 19.39 -13.42 1.81
N CYS A 329 18.34 -12.62 1.62
CA CYS A 329 18.22 -11.69 0.52
C CYS A 329 19.27 -10.58 0.63
N TYR A 330 19.86 -10.19 -0.51
CA TYR A 330 20.83 -9.09 -0.60
C TYR A 330 20.28 -7.78 -0.01
N TYR A 331 18.98 -7.50 -0.17
CA TYR A 331 18.35 -6.27 0.30
C TYR A 331 17.74 -6.36 1.71
N ALA A 332 18.07 -7.39 2.50
CA ALA A 332 17.36 -7.71 3.74
C ALA A 332 17.34 -6.57 4.78
N ASP A 333 18.47 -5.88 4.97
CA ASP A 333 18.69 -4.81 5.95
C ASP A 333 18.02 -3.48 5.59
N VAL A 334 17.81 -3.25 4.29
CA VAL A 334 17.07 -2.11 3.74
C VAL A 334 15.57 -2.42 3.66
N CYS A 335 15.20 -3.52 2.99
CA CYS A 335 13.82 -3.88 2.68
C CYS A 335 13.01 -4.30 3.91
N ARG A 336 13.63 -5.08 4.80
CA ARG A 336 13.02 -5.63 6.02
C ARG A 336 11.75 -6.47 5.76
N GLY A 337 11.76 -7.22 4.65
CA GLY A 337 10.75 -8.23 4.33
C GLY A 337 9.48 -7.73 3.63
N GLY A 338 9.52 -6.53 3.03
CA GLY A 338 8.40 -5.98 2.25
C GLY A 338 7.14 -5.71 3.07
N CYS A 339 5.96 -5.88 2.46
CA CYS A 339 4.69 -5.65 3.13
C CYS A 339 4.44 -6.67 4.24
N THR A 340 4.32 -6.17 5.47
CA THR A 340 3.98 -6.97 6.65
C THR A 340 2.58 -7.53 6.56
N TRP A 341 1.62 -6.76 6.04
CA TRP A 341 0.25 -7.21 5.83
C TRP A 341 0.18 -8.43 4.92
N THR A 342 0.79 -8.36 3.74
CA THR A 342 0.79 -9.48 2.78
C THR A 342 1.40 -10.74 3.38
N SER A 343 2.63 -10.66 3.91
CA SER A 343 3.31 -11.83 4.46
C SER A 343 2.61 -12.43 5.68
N HIS A 344 2.17 -11.60 6.63
CA HIS A 344 1.47 -12.07 7.82
C HIS A 344 0.12 -12.71 7.47
N SER A 345 -0.70 -12.06 6.64
CA SER A 345 -2.02 -12.57 6.29
C SER A 345 -1.97 -13.89 5.51
N LEU A 346 -0.92 -14.13 4.75
CA LEU A 346 -0.75 -15.39 4.02
C LEU A 346 -0.14 -16.50 4.89
N LEU A 347 0.98 -16.20 5.55
CA LEU A 347 1.85 -17.21 6.16
C LEU A 347 1.68 -17.31 7.68
N GLY A 348 0.89 -16.44 8.29
CA GLY A 348 0.77 -16.32 9.74
C GLY A 348 2.03 -15.76 10.42
N LYS A 349 3.03 -15.28 9.66
CA LYS A 349 4.23 -14.63 10.19
C LYS A 349 4.83 -13.63 9.21
N PRO A 350 5.20 -12.44 9.68
CA PRO A 350 5.81 -11.44 8.83
C PRO A 350 7.26 -11.78 8.47
N GLY A 351 7.86 -11.02 7.55
CA GLY A 351 9.30 -11.07 7.30
C GLY A 351 9.74 -12.09 6.25
N ASN A 352 8.80 -12.66 5.49
CA ASN A 352 9.06 -13.50 4.32
C ASN A 352 7.96 -13.30 3.26
N ASN A 353 7.99 -12.19 2.52
CA ASN A 353 6.94 -11.86 1.55
C ASN A 353 7.16 -12.60 0.21
N PRO A 354 6.23 -13.46 -0.24
CA PRO A 354 6.33 -14.11 -1.55
C PRO A 354 5.97 -13.17 -2.71
N TYR A 355 5.18 -12.12 -2.46
CA TYR A 355 4.83 -11.12 -3.47
C TYR A 355 5.93 -10.06 -3.59
N CYS A 356 7.10 -10.49 -4.09
CA CYS A 356 8.26 -9.65 -4.31
C CYS A 356 8.83 -9.85 -5.70
N HIS A 357 8.90 -8.77 -6.50
CA HIS A 357 9.34 -8.86 -7.89
C HIS A 357 10.79 -9.36 -7.97
N TYR A 358 11.70 -8.84 -7.14
CA TYR A 358 13.07 -9.35 -7.07
C TYR A 358 13.13 -10.85 -6.77
N ARG A 359 12.36 -11.33 -5.78
CA ARG A 359 12.29 -12.76 -5.43
C ARG A 359 11.82 -13.62 -6.60
N VAL A 360 10.77 -13.20 -7.28
CA VAL A 360 10.21 -13.91 -8.45
C VAL A 360 11.26 -14.03 -9.56
N LEU A 361 11.99 -12.95 -9.85
CA LEU A 361 13.06 -12.97 -10.86
C LEU A 361 14.23 -13.87 -10.46
N GLU A 362 14.64 -13.87 -9.19
CA GLU A 362 15.73 -14.74 -8.69
C GLU A 362 15.37 -16.23 -8.72
N LEU A 363 14.12 -16.57 -8.38
CA LEU A 363 13.63 -17.96 -8.48
C LEU A 363 13.56 -18.40 -9.95
N LYS A 364 13.09 -17.52 -10.84
CA LYS A 364 13.03 -17.81 -12.27
C LYS A 364 14.40 -18.14 -12.87
N LYS A 365 15.46 -17.41 -12.48
CA LYS A 365 16.85 -17.70 -12.90
C LYS A 365 17.29 -19.12 -12.53
N GLN A 366 16.70 -19.71 -11.49
CA GLN A 366 16.98 -21.07 -11.01
C GLN A 366 16.03 -22.11 -11.63
N GLY A 367 15.14 -21.71 -12.54
CA GLY A 367 14.09 -22.57 -13.09
C GLY A 367 12.97 -22.89 -12.10
N LEU A 368 12.79 -22.06 -11.07
CA LEU A 368 11.83 -22.25 -9.98
C LEU A 368 10.77 -21.15 -9.96
N ARG A 369 9.60 -21.47 -9.41
CA ARG A 369 8.56 -20.49 -9.10
C ARG A 369 7.86 -20.84 -7.80
N GLU A 370 7.09 -19.89 -7.27
CA GLU A 370 6.31 -20.06 -6.05
C GLU A 370 4.83 -19.82 -6.28
N ARG A 371 4.00 -20.70 -5.71
CA ARG A 371 2.55 -20.57 -5.66
C ARG A 371 2.04 -20.70 -4.24
N ILE A 372 0.90 -20.08 -3.95
CA ILE A 372 0.19 -20.23 -2.69
C ILE A 372 -0.89 -21.30 -2.82
N GLU A 373 -1.10 -22.05 -1.75
CA GLU A 373 -2.16 -23.05 -1.63
C GLU A 373 -2.84 -22.89 -0.28
N LYS A 374 -4.16 -22.76 -0.27
CA LYS A 374 -4.92 -22.57 0.98
C LYS A 374 -4.86 -23.85 1.81
N ILE A 375 -4.55 -23.71 3.11
CA ILE A 375 -4.46 -24.84 4.06
C ILE A 375 -5.41 -24.69 5.25
N ALA A 376 -5.88 -23.48 5.57
CA ALA A 376 -6.90 -23.27 6.59
C ALA A 376 -7.74 -22.02 6.32
N ASP A 377 -9.02 -22.11 6.68
CA ASP A 377 -9.96 -20.98 6.66
C ASP A 377 -9.65 -19.94 7.75
N ALA A 378 -10.22 -18.75 7.58
CA ALA A 378 -10.21 -17.70 8.59
C ALA A 378 -11.35 -17.89 9.59
N ALA A 379 -11.18 -17.38 10.82
CA ALA A 379 -12.29 -17.20 11.74
C ALA A 379 -13.31 -16.17 11.20
N PRO A 380 -14.59 -16.21 11.61
CA PRO A 380 -15.63 -15.26 11.16
C PRO A 380 -15.51 -13.91 11.89
N ALA A 381 -14.35 -13.28 11.81
CA ALA A 381 -14.05 -12.00 12.47
C ALA A 381 -13.52 -10.96 11.46
N SER A 382 -13.69 -9.68 11.79
CA SER A 382 -13.11 -8.57 11.02
C SER A 382 -11.59 -8.71 10.92
N PHE A 383 -11.04 -8.48 9.73
CA PHE A 383 -9.62 -8.64 9.43
C PHE A 383 -9.04 -10.02 9.75
N ALA A 384 -9.88 -11.06 9.84
CA ALA A 384 -9.41 -12.41 10.07
C ALA A 384 -8.54 -12.89 8.89
N VAL A 385 -7.52 -13.67 9.20
CA VAL A 385 -6.57 -14.22 8.22
C VAL A 385 -6.74 -15.73 8.16
N GLY A 386 -6.66 -16.27 6.95
CA GLY A 386 -6.56 -17.72 6.75
C GLY A 386 -5.11 -18.16 6.89
N ARG A 387 -4.84 -19.42 6.55
CA ARG A 387 -3.48 -19.89 6.34
C ARG A 387 -3.28 -20.44 4.95
N PHE A 388 -2.17 -20.05 4.35
CA PHE A 388 -1.71 -20.53 3.07
C PHE A 388 -0.33 -21.17 3.24
N ASP A 389 -0.10 -22.23 2.49
CA ASP A 389 1.22 -22.75 2.24
C ASP A 389 1.87 -22.01 1.08
N LEU A 390 3.19 -21.97 1.08
CA LEU A 390 4.00 -21.48 -0.03
C LEU A 390 4.78 -22.64 -0.61
N ILE A 391 4.46 -23.00 -1.84
CA ILE A 391 5.05 -24.14 -2.53
C ILE A 391 6.03 -23.62 -3.57
N THR A 392 7.29 -24.03 -3.46
CA THR A 392 8.30 -23.82 -4.50
C THR A 392 8.29 -25.02 -5.43
N GLU A 393 8.17 -24.79 -6.73
CA GLU A 393 8.09 -25.84 -7.76
C GLU A 393 8.97 -25.53 -8.97
N ARG A 394 9.30 -26.58 -9.73
CA ARG A 394 10.01 -26.43 -11.02
C ARG A 394 9.10 -25.80 -12.05
N ILE A 395 9.62 -24.83 -12.81
CA ILE A 395 8.89 -24.23 -13.92
C ILE A 395 8.65 -25.24 -15.05
N SER A 396 9.60 -26.14 -15.28
CA SER A 396 9.59 -27.09 -16.43
C SER A 396 8.42 -28.06 -16.41
N ASP A 397 8.01 -28.54 -15.24
CA ASP A 397 7.05 -29.62 -15.09
C ASP A 397 6.06 -29.43 -13.93
N GLY A 398 6.19 -28.34 -13.15
CA GLY A 398 5.34 -28.06 -11.99
C GLY A 398 5.63 -28.94 -10.77
N THR A 399 6.72 -29.71 -10.76
CA THR A 399 7.04 -30.61 -9.64
C THR A 399 7.37 -29.80 -8.38
N PRO A 400 6.63 -29.99 -7.26
CA PRO A 400 6.95 -29.35 -5.99
C PRO A 400 8.32 -29.80 -5.46
N ILE A 401 9.16 -28.84 -5.07
CA ILE A 401 10.48 -29.08 -4.48
C ILE A 401 10.44 -28.85 -2.98
N SER A 402 9.69 -27.85 -2.52
CA SER A 402 9.56 -27.53 -1.10
C SER A 402 8.22 -26.88 -0.78
N SER A 403 7.86 -26.93 0.50
CA SER A 403 6.65 -26.33 1.06
C SER A 403 6.95 -25.86 2.48
N ILE A 404 6.43 -24.69 2.87
CA ILE A 404 6.62 -24.17 4.23
C ILE A 404 5.91 -25.09 5.23
N SER A 405 4.67 -25.49 4.95
CA SER A 405 3.88 -26.33 5.86
C SER A 405 4.47 -27.73 6.05
N ARG A 406 5.01 -28.34 4.98
CA ARG A 406 5.58 -29.70 4.99
C ARG A 406 7.03 -29.75 5.49
N SER A 407 7.71 -28.61 5.58
CA SER A 407 9.08 -28.52 6.11
C SER A 407 9.19 -28.70 7.63
N GLY A 408 8.06 -28.82 8.34
CA GLY A 408 8.04 -28.90 9.79
C GLY A 408 8.39 -27.57 10.49
N GLN A 409 8.52 -26.46 9.74
CA GLN A 409 8.68 -25.13 10.32
C GLN A 409 7.40 -24.71 11.04
N THR A 410 7.38 -24.87 12.36
CA THR A 410 6.35 -24.25 13.21
C THR A 410 6.50 -22.74 13.17
N VAL A 411 5.56 -22.09 12.50
CA VAL A 411 5.46 -20.63 12.45
C VAL A 411 4.74 -20.17 13.71
N GLU A 412 5.50 -19.94 14.78
CA GLU A 412 4.97 -19.30 15.99
C GLU A 412 4.92 -17.78 15.81
N LEU A 413 3.78 -17.18 16.20
CA LEU A 413 3.60 -15.73 16.34
C LEU A 413 4.39 -15.24 17.57
N ALA A 414 5.71 -15.23 17.47
CA ALA A 414 6.57 -14.70 18.51
C ALA A 414 6.92 -13.24 18.19
N TRP A 415 6.31 -12.32 18.94
CA TRP A 415 6.78 -10.94 19.01
C TRP A 415 8.14 -10.91 19.71
N LYS A 416 9.24 -11.05 18.95
CA LYS A 416 10.63 -11.00 19.45
C LYS A 416 10.96 -9.72 20.21
N HIS A 417 10.15 -8.69 20.03
CA HIS A 417 10.30 -7.36 20.65
C HIS A 417 9.31 -7.12 21.79
N LYS A 418 8.66 -8.15 22.33
CA LYS A 418 7.81 -8.01 23.51
C LYS A 418 8.59 -7.41 24.67
N GLY A 419 8.05 -6.39 25.32
CA GLY A 419 8.68 -5.59 26.37
C GLY A 419 9.68 -4.53 25.89
N LYS A 420 9.97 -4.43 24.58
CA LYS A 420 10.96 -3.46 24.07
C LYS A 420 10.30 -2.15 23.70
N ARG A 421 10.88 -1.05 24.20
CA ARG A 421 10.52 0.30 23.78
C ARG A 421 11.00 0.56 22.34
N ALA A 422 10.23 1.34 21.58
CA ALA A 422 10.73 1.91 20.35
C ALA A 422 11.98 2.77 20.63
N PRO A 423 12.90 2.90 19.67
CA PRO A 423 13.98 3.86 19.80
C PRO A 423 13.38 5.27 19.94
N GLU A 424 14.05 6.15 20.70
CA GLU A 424 13.60 7.54 20.88
C GLU A 424 13.67 8.35 19.59
N VAL A 425 14.59 7.97 18.69
CA VAL A 425 14.77 8.57 17.37
C VAL A 425 14.50 7.51 16.31
N GLY A 426 13.61 7.84 15.37
CA GLY A 426 13.32 6.99 14.23
C GLY A 426 14.46 6.92 13.22
N ARG A 427 14.41 5.88 12.38
CA ARG A 427 15.47 5.61 11.41
C ARG A 427 15.16 6.33 10.10
N VAL A 428 16.09 7.17 9.65
CA VAL A 428 16.11 7.63 8.25
C VAL A 428 16.47 6.43 7.36
N PRO A 429 15.67 6.10 6.34
CA PRO A 429 15.92 4.90 5.56
C PRO A 429 17.24 4.99 4.78
N PRO A 430 18.04 3.90 4.73
CA PRO A 430 19.31 3.90 4.02
C PRO A 430 19.07 4.05 2.51
N ARG A 431 20.03 4.67 1.81
CA ARG A 431 19.98 4.85 0.35
C ARG A 431 20.99 3.94 -0.33
N LEU A 432 20.51 3.04 -1.18
CA LEU A 432 21.32 2.33 -2.17
C LEU A 432 21.65 3.23 -3.36
N VAL A 433 22.65 2.81 -4.15
CA VAL A 433 22.98 3.41 -5.46
C VAL A 433 22.63 2.45 -6.58
N VAL A 434 22.57 2.94 -7.81
CA VAL A 434 22.23 2.12 -8.99
C VAL A 434 23.51 1.71 -9.70
N CYS A 435 23.71 0.40 -9.94
CA CYS A 435 24.77 -0.05 -10.83
C CYS A 435 24.37 0.19 -12.28
N ARG A 436 25.03 1.13 -12.97
CA ARG A 436 24.71 1.50 -14.38
C ARG A 436 24.91 0.40 -15.41
N ALA A 437 25.66 -0.64 -15.08
CA ALA A 437 25.85 -1.79 -15.97
C ALA A 437 24.62 -2.72 -16.04
N CYS A 438 23.84 -2.82 -14.96
CA CYS A 438 22.71 -3.76 -14.88
C CYS A 438 21.42 -3.15 -14.30
N ASN A 439 21.44 -1.86 -13.95
CA ASN A 439 20.35 -1.10 -13.35
C ASN A 439 19.79 -1.70 -12.05
N SER A 440 20.58 -2.51 -11.35
CA SER A 440 20.22 -3.05 -10.03
C SER A 440 20.70 -2.13 -8.91
N TYR A 441 19.98 -2.12 -7.79
CA TYR A 441 20.38 -1.39 -6.60
C TYR A 441 21.53 -2.11 -5.89
N VAL A 442 22.51 -1.35 -5.39
CA VAL A 442 23.71 -1.86 -4.70
C VAL A 442 24.03 -1.00 -3.49
N HIS A 443 24.64 -1.61 -2.47
CA HIS A 443 25.09 -0.88 -1.29
C HIS A 443 26.23 0.09 -1.66
N GLN A 444 26.26 1.24 -0.99
CA GLN A 444 27.26 2.30 -1.27
C GLN A 444 28.70 1.86 -1.03
N HIS A 445 28.93 0.87 -0.17
CA HIS A 445 30.28 0.39 0.17
C HIS A 445 30.83 -0.63 -0.86
N GLU A 446 30.03 -1.05 -1.83
CA GLU A 446 30.44 -2.02 -2.85
C GLU A 446 31.30 -1.34 -3.91
N SER A 447 32.45 -1.92 -4.23
CA SER A 447 33.26 -1.48 -5.39
C SER A 447 32.89 -2.24 -6.67
N ARG A 448 32.38 -3.47 -6.52
CA ARG A 448 31.91 -4.32 -7.62
C ARG A 448 30.44 -4.69 -7.41
N CYS A 449 29.67 -4.68 -8.49
CA CYS A 449 28.25 -5.02 -8.43
C CYS A 449 28.06 -6.52 -8.10
N PRO A 450 27.35 -6.89 -7.03
CA PRO A 450 27.10 -8.30 -6.69
C PRO A 450 26.15 -8.99 -7.67
N HIS A 451 25.41 -8.23 -8.49
CA HIS A 451 24.45 -8.78 -9.46
C HIS A 451 25.07 -9.08 -10.82
N CYS A 452 26.05 -8.29 -11.28
CA CYS A 452 26.67 -8.44 -12.61
C CYS A 452 28.21 -8.46 -12.63
N GLY A 453 28.86 -8.26 -11.49
CA GLY A 453 30.33 -8.30 -11.36
C GLY A 453 31.08 -7.07 -11.89
N ALA A 454 30.38 -6.09 -12.47
CA ALA A 454 31.00 -4.87 -13.01
C ALA A 454 31.59 -3.97 -11.91
N ASP A 455 32.67 -3.26 -12.24
CA ASP A 455 33.17 -2.14 -11.42
C ASP A 455 32.15 -1.00 -11.44
N ILE A 456 31.65 -0.62 -10.26
CA ILE A 456 30.51 0.32 -10.14
C ILE A 456 30.92 1.72 -10.60
N ALA A 457 32.11 2.19 -10.21
CA ALA A 457 32.59 3.51 -10.56
C ALA A 457 32.92 3.62 -12.06
N ALA A 458 33.47 2.56 -12.66
CA ALA A 458 33.70 2.48 -14.10
C ALA A 458 32.38 2.50 -14.87
N ALA A 459 31.39 1.73 -14.44
CA ALA A 459 30.06 1.72 -15.07
C ALA A 459 29.38 3.11 -15.00
N GLU A 460 29.50 3.82 -13.87
CA GLU A 460 28.98 5.19 -13.74
C GLU A 460 29.66 6.15 -14.72
N ARG A 461 30.99 6.12 -14.83
CA ARG A 461 31.72 6.98 -15.79
C ARG A 461 31.30 6.75 -17.25
N VAL A 462 31.08 5.48 -17.64
CA VAL A 462 30.57 5.17 -18.99
C VAL A 462 29.17 5.76 -19.19
N TYR A 463 28.28 5.59 -18.20
CA TYR A 463 26.93 6.12 -18.26
C TYR A 463 26.89 7.65 -18.35
N GLU A 464 27.69 8.35 -17.54
CA GLU A 464 27.79 9.83 -17.56
C GLU A 464 28.32 10.33 -18.90
N HIS A 465 29.35 9.69 -19.44
CA HIS A 465 29.89 10.01 -20.77
C HIS A 465 28.81 9.83 -21.86
N ASP A 466 28.09 8.72 -21.84
CA ASP A 466 27.03 8.45 -22.81
C ASP A 466 25.84 9.41 -22.65
N ALA A 467 25.51 9.80 -21.41
CA ALA A 467 24.48 10.80 -21.12
C ALA A 467 24.85 12.18 -21.67
N GLN A 468 26.09 12.62 -21.45
CA GLN A 468 26.61 13.86 -22.02
C GLN A 468 26.57 13.84 -23.55
N ARG A 469 26.98 12.72 -24.17
CA ARG A 469 26.92 12.54 -25.62
C ARG A 469 25.48 12.61 -26.15
N ARG A 470 24.52 11.95 -25.50
CA ARG A 470 23.10 12.03 -25.87
C ARG A 470 22.58 13.45 -25.76
N HIS A 471 22.91 14.17 -24.68
CA HIS A 471 22.48 15.55 -24.49
C HIS A 471 23.03 16.48 -25.58
N ALA A 472 24.32 16.35 -25.91
CA ALA A 472 24.93 17.12 -27.00
C ALA A 472 24.29 16.83 -28.36
N LEU A 473 23.94 15.57 -28.65
CA LEU A 473 23.23 15.20 -29.87
C LEU A 473 21.81 15.79 -29.93
N ILE A 474 21.07 15.77 -28.82
CA ILE A 474 19.74 16.38 -28.75
C ILE A 474 19.82 17.87 -29.01
N GLN A 475 20.73 18.59 -28.35
CA GLN A 475 20.95 20.02 -28.56
C GLN A 475 21.30 20.35 -30.02
N GLU A 476 22.14 19.53 -30.65
CA GLU A 476 22.49 19.72 -32.06
C GLU A 476 21.29 19.48 -32.99
N VAL A 477 20.48 18.46 -32.73
CA VAL A 477 19.24 18.21 -33.50
C VAL A 477 18.26 19.37 -33.30
N GLU A 478 18.05 19.85 -32.08
CA GLU A 478 17.20 20.99 -31.79
C GLU A 478 17.66 22.25 -32.52
N ARG A 479 18.98 22.51 -32.57
CA ARG A 479 19.59 23.61 -33.30
C ARG A 479 19.42 23.50 -34.82
N LEU A 480 19.39 22.28 -35.38
CA LEU A 480 19.16 22.06 -36.81
C LEU A 480 17.68 22.15 -37.19
N LEU A 481 16.77 21.97 -36.22
CA LEU A 481 15.32 22.07 -36.40
C LEU A 481 14.78 23.49 -36.13
N SER A 482 15.54 24.34 -35.44
CA SER A 482 15.30 25.78 -35.26
C SER A 482 15.83 26.60 -36.43
#